data_AF-A0A2K9PJL0-F1
#
_entry.id   AF-A0A2K9PJL0-F1
#
_cell.length_a   1.000
_cell.length_b   1.000
_cell.length_c   1.000
_cell.angle_alpha   90.00
_cell.angle_beta   90.00
_cell.angle_gamma   90.00
#
_symmetry.space_group_name_H-M   'P 1'
#
loop_
_entity.id
_entity.type
_entity.pdbx_description
1 polymer ?
#
loop_
_entity_poly.entity_id
_entity_poly.type
_entity_poly.pdbx_seq_one_letter_code
_entity_poly.pdbx_strand_id
1 'polypeptide(L)'
;MSALLYSNNTLAQEHGIYELVNNQIVQKSNNRNDFYNLSKKLHPTHYFENNTLKNKYGEGAPVRISLKGTNGFSLLNQQNSNYNGVKLITITLKNESDLNTPLDLSNTQGFPQLQYIYIKCLFSCTASQIERFVKNPNDSIRIFYTSVRPS
;
A
#
# COMPACT_ATOMS: atom_id res chain seq x y z
N MET A 1 11.37 10.47 -42.82
CA MET A 1 10.60 10.04 -41.63
C MET A 1 11.60 9.53 -40.62
N SER A 2 11.97 10.35 -39.64
CA SER A 2 12.86 9.94 -38.54
C SER A 2 12.04 9.92 -37.26
N ALA A 3 11.88 8.73 -36.68
CA ALA A 3 11.17 8.54 -35.43
C ALA A 3 12.01 9.07 -34.27
N LEU A 4 11.44 10.04 -33.54
CA LEU A 4 11.97 10.53 -32.27
C LEU A 4 11.74 9.45 -31.21
N LEU A 5 12.82 8.86 -30.70
CA LEU A 5 12.80 8.01 -29.51
C LEU A 5 12.62 8.91 -28.28
N TYR A 6 11.40 8.97 -27.75
CA TYR A 6 11.13 9.60 -26.46
C TYR A 6 11.53 8.62 -25.34
N SER A 7 12.79 8.70 -24.91
CA SER A 7 13.24 8.16 -23.63
C SER A 7 12.71 9.03 -22.49
N ASN A 8 11.55 8.66 -21.94
CA ASN A 8 10.97 9.34 -20.78
C ASN A 8 11.50 8.75 -19.46
N ASN A 9 12.56 9.39 -18.98
CA ASN A 9 12.75 9.85 -17.60
C ASN A 9 12.69 8.81 -16.45
N THR A 10 13.87 8.25 -16.20
CA THR A 10 14.41 7.85 -14.90
C THR A 10 14.11 8.87 -13.80
N LEU A 11 13.32 8.48 -12.77
CA LEU A 11 13.26 9.06 -11.40
C LEU A 11 12.24 8.32 -10.49
N ALA A 12 11.43 7.37 -11.00
CA ALA A 12 10.37 6.67 -10.24
C ALA A 12 10.81 5.46 -9.37
N GLN A 13 12.12 5.24 -9.19
CA GLN A 13 12.68 3.99 -8.63
C GLN A 13 13.48 4.19 -7.34
N GLU A 14 13.17 5.21 -6.55
CA GLU A 14 13.89 5.39 -5.28
C GLU A 14 13.58 4.20 -4.35
N HIS A 15 14.61 3.39 -4.07
CA HIS A 15 14.58 2.17 -3.26
C HIS A 15 13.64 1.03 -3.75
N GLY A 16 13.32 0.96 -5.04
CA GLY A 16 12.47 -0.11 -5.59
C GLY A 16 10.99 -0.04 -5.16
N ILE A 17 10.54 1.14 -4.71
CA ILE A 17 9.14 1.40 -4.35
C ILE A 17 8.49 2.28 -5.42
N TYR A 18 7.43 1.76 -6.01
CA TYR A 18 6.65 2.37 -7.09
C TYR A 18 5.32 2.91 -6.55
N GLU A 19 4.75 3.89 -7.23
CA GLU A 19 3.44 4.47 -6.91
C GLU A 19 2.46 4.18 -8.05
N LEU A 20 1.24 3.78 -7.70
CA LEU A 20 0.13 3.65 -8.63
C LEU A 20 -0.49 5.04 -8.84
N VAL A 21 -0.51 5.56 -10.06
CA VAL A 21 -1.23 6.80 -10.38
C VAL A 21 -2.16 6.53 -11.56
N ASN A 22 -3.44 6.89 -11.44
CA ASN A 22 -4.48 6.94 -12.49
C ASN A 22 -4.23 6.16 -13.80
N ASN A 23 -3.96 4.85 -13.73
CA ASN A 23 -3.57 3.98 -14.85
C ASN A 23 -2.49 4.56 -15.79
N GLN A 24 -1.65 5.47 -15.31
CA GLN A 24 -0.59 6.16 -16.03
C GLN A 24 0.55 6.44 -15.03
N ILE A 25 1.80 6.20 -15.41
CA ILE A 25 2.96 6.59 -14.59
C ILE A 25 3.01 8.14 -14.57
N VAL A 26 2.33 8.77 -13.61
CA VAL A 26 2.42 10.21 -13.42
C VAL A 26 3.69 10.49 -12.64
N GLN A 27 4.62 11.19 -13.29
CA GLN A 27 5.63 11.91 -12.55
C GLN A 27 4.93 12.86 -11.59
N LYS A 28 5.27 12.75 -10.29
CA LYS A 28 5.32 13.88 -9.36
C LYS A 28 4.03 14.10 -8.52
N SER A 29 3.91 13.35 -7.44
CA SER A 29 3.75 14.03 -6.14
C SER A 29 5.16 14.34 -5.63
N ASN A 30 5.50 15.62 -5.54
CA ASN A 30 6.85 16.10 -5.19
C ASN A 30 7.32 15.73 -3.78
N ASN A 31 6.45 15.13 -2.96
CA ASN A 31 6.79 14.82 -1.58
C ASN A 31 6.34 13.40 -1.23
N ARG A 32 7.30 12.48 -1.23
CA ARG A 32 7.16 11.10 -0.71
C ARG A 32 7.72 10.99 0.72
N ASN A 33 8.19 12.09 1.32
CA ASN A 33 8.85 12.05 2.63
C ASN A 33 7.91 11.54 3.72
N ASP A 34 6.63 11.93 3.66
CA ASP A 34 5.62 11.45 4.60
C ASP A 34 5.39 9.94 4.46
N PHE A 35 5.29 9.44 3.23
CA PHE A 35 5.21 8.00 2.97
C PHE A 35 6.46 7.27 3.49
N TYR A 36 7.66 7.78 3.22
CA TYR A 36 8.89 7.14 3.70
C TYR A 36 9.01 7.19 5.22
N ASN A 37 8.63 8.31 5.85
CA ASN A 37 8.57 8.43 7.29
C ASN A 37 7.63 7.37 7.88
N LEU A 38 6.41 7.29 7.37
CA LEU A 38 5.41 6.31 7.83
C LEU A 38 5.85 4.87 7.56
N SER A 39 6.44 4.57 6.39
CA SER A 39 6.75 3.19 5.99
C SER A 39 8.07 2.67 6.58
N LYS A 40 9.06 3.54 6.82
CA LYS A 40 10.42 3.15 7.22
C LYS A 40 10.77 3.45 8.68
N LYS A 41 10.18 4.47 9.30
CA LYS A 41 10.44 4.77 10.72
C LYS A 41 9.51 3.97 11.63
N LEU A 42 9.90 3.89 12.90
CA LEU A 42 9.08 3.28 13.95
C LEU A 42 7.89 4.20 14.26
N HIS A 43 6.70 3.61 14.25
CA HIS A 43 5.44 4.24 14.63
C HIS A 43 4.58 3.20 15.35
N PRO A 44 3.63 3.61 16.21
CA PRO A 44 2.65 2.70 16.79
C PRO A 44 1.95 1.87 15.70
N THR A 45 2.11 0.55 15.75
CA THR A 45 1.72 -0.36 14.66
C THR A 45 0.96 -1.57 15.21
N HIS A 46 -0.19 -1.85 14.63
CA HIS A 46 -0.93 -3.09 14.87
C HIS A 46 -0.69 -4.09 13.74
N TYR A 47 -0.43 -5.34 14.10
CA TYR A 47 -0.14 -6.43 13.16
C TYR A 47 -1.28 -7.44 13.16
N PHE A 48 -1.86 -7.68 11.98
CA PHE A 48 -2.95 -8.61 11.78
C PHE A 48 -2.53 -9.78 10.91
N GLU A 49 -3.00 -10.96 11.29
CA GLU A 49 -2.94 -12.18 10.51
C GLU A 49 -4.29 -12.86 10.62
N ASN A 50 -4.89 -13.22 9.47
CA ASN A 50 -6.23 -13.82 9.40
C ASN A 50 -7.28 -13.01 10.19
N ASN A 51 -7.34 -11.70 9.94
CA ASN A 51 -8.24 -10.75 10.61
C ASN A 51 -8.14 -10.71 12.14
N THR A 52 -7.07 -11.29 12.72
CA THR A 52 -6.84 -11.32 14.16
C THR A 52 -5.65 -10.45 14.50
N LEU A 53 -5.79 -9.59 15.50
CA LEU A 53 -4.68 -8.80 16.02
C LEU A 53 -3.67 -9.73 16.71
N LYS A 54 -2.48 -9.86 16.13
CA LYS A 54 -1.41 -10.72 16.64
C LYS A 54 -0.44 -9.97 17.54
N ASN A 55 -0.14 -8.72 17.21
CA ASN A 55 0.83 -7.94 17.96
C ASN A 55 0.59 -6.44 17.85
N LYS A 56 1.09 -5.70 18.84
CA LYS A 56 1.13 -4.24 18.91
C LYS A 56 2.55 -3.82 19.22
N TYR A 57 3.07 -2.85 18.48
CA TYR A 57 4.37 -2.24 18.74
C TYR A 57 4.22 -0.73 18.88
N GLY A 58 5.01 -0.12 19.77
CA GLY A 58 4.88 1.28 20.14
C GLY A 58 3.73 1.53 21.13
N GLU A 59 3.72 2.73 21.70
CA GLU A 59 2.71 3.15 22.69
C GLU A 59 1.62 4.00 22.02
N GLY A 60 0.40 3.94 22.58
CA GLY A 60 -0.73 4.74 22.12
C GLY A 60 -1.52 4.15 20.95
N ALA A 61 -2.33 4.99 20.31
CA ALA A 61 -3.18 4.60 19.18
C ALA A 61 -2.33 4.30 17.92
N PRO A 62 -2.69 3.29 17.12
CA PRO A 62 -1.91 2.92 15.94
C PRO A 62 -1.94 4.02 14.89
N VAL A 63 -0.76 4.36 14.38
CA VAL A 63 -0.58 5.19 13.17
C VAL A 63 -0.48 4.28 11.95
N ARG A 64 -0.11 3.00 12.15
CA ARG A 64 0.07 2.00 11.09
C ARG A 64 -0.69 0.72 11.39
N ILE A 65 -1.12 0.07 10.32
CA ILE A 65 -1.58 -1.32 10.33
C ILE A 65 -0.75 -2.14 9.36
N SER A 66 -0.39 -3.35 9.75
CA SER A 66 0.26 -4.34 8.88
C SER A 66 -0.64 -5.57 8.76
N LEU A 67 -1.06 -5.88 7.53
CA LEU A 67 -1.84 -7.05 7.17
C LEU A 67 -0.92 -8.08 6.50
N LYS A 68 -0.97 -9.32 6.98
CA LYS A 68 -0.31 -10.47 6.35
C LYS A 68 -1.32 -11.26 5.52
N GLY A 69 -1.13 -11.24 4.20
CA GLY A 69 -2.02 -11.87 3.24
C GLY A 69 -3.34 -11.10 3.05
N THR A 70 -4.25 -11.74 2.31
CA THR A 70 -5.52 -11.15 1.85
C THR A 70 -6.67 -11.34 2.85
N ASN A 71 -6.53 -12.31 3.77
CA ASN A 71 -7.54 -12.62 4.81
C ASN A 71 -7.82 -11.44 5.78
N GLY A 72 -6.99 -10.38 5.77
CA GLY A 72 -7.17 -9.19 6.58
C GLY A 72 -8.03 -8.10 5.93
N PHE A 73 -8.47 -8.23 4.67
CA PHE A 73 -9.14 -7.13 3.95
C PHE A 73 -10.48 -6.74 4.56
N SER A 74 -11.17 -7.67 5.23
CA SER A 74 -12.40 -7.35 5.96
C SER A 74 -12.20 -6.27 7.02
N LEU A 75 -10.98 -6.11 7.56
CA LEU A 75 -10.66 -5.05 8.51
C LEU A 75 -10.83 -3.65 7.89
N LEU A 76 -10.62 -3.50 6.59
CA LEU A 76 -10.76 -2.22 5.88
C LEU A 76 -12.20 -1.71 5.90
N ASN A 77 -13.16 -2.64 5.94
CA ASN A 77 -14.58 -2.37 5.93
C ASN A 77 -15.16 -2.22 7.35
N GLN A 78 -14.36 -2.43 8.40
CA GLN A 78 -14.83 -2.34 9.79
C GLN A 78 -14.75 -0.90 10.31
N GLN A 79 -15.84 -0.44 10.90
CA GLN A 79 -15.87 0.79 11.67
C GLN A 79 -15.26 0.53 13.05
N ASN A 80 -14.09 1.11 13.32
CA ASN A 80 -13.43 1.00 14.61
C ASN A 80 -12.70 2.30 14.93
N SER A 81 -13.22 3.04 15.91
CA SER A 81 -12.68 4.35 16.32
C SER A 81 -11.23 4.28 16.79
N ASN A 82 -10.74 3.12 17.22
CA ASN A 82 -9.33 2.90 17.56
C ASN A 82 -8.39 3.11 16.36
N TYR A 83 -8.91 3.12 15.13
CA TYR A 83 -8.13 3.27 13.89
C TYR A 83 -8.31 4.62 13.21
N ASN A 84 -8.98 5.58 13.86
CA ASN A 84 -9.15 6.94 13.35
C ASN A 84 -7.81 7.64 13.07
N GLY A 85 -6.74 7.28 13.79
CA GLY A 85 -5.40 7.84 13.64
C GLY A 85 -4.50 7.13 12.63
N VAL A 86 -4.98 6.05 12.00
CA VAL A 86 -4.18 5.26 11.07
C VAL A 86 -4.00 6.01 9.76
N LYS A 87 -2.73 6.22 9.37
CA LYS A 87 -2.35 6.93 8.15
C LYS A 87 -1.78 6.02 7.07
N LEU A 88 -1.29 4.84 7.46
CA LEU A 88 -0.67 3.87 6.56
C LEU A 88 -1.14 2.45 6.85
N ILE A 89 -1.61 1.76 5.82
CA ILE A 89 -1.86 0.31 5.85
C ILE A 89 -0.83 -0.37 4.95
N THR A 90 -0.07 -1.29 5.53
CA THR A 90 0.87 -2.15 4.79
C THR A 90 0.24 -3.53 4.58
N ILE A 91 0.22 -4.02 3.35
CA ILE A 91 -0.30 -5.34 2.98
C ILE A 91 0.86 -6.16 2.44
N THR A 92 1.13 -7.31 3.05
CA THR A 92 2.18 -8.21 2.56
C THR A 92 1.56 -9.41 1.86
N LEU A 93 1.81 -9.53 0.56
CA LEU A 93 1.38 -10.64 -0.29
C LEU A 93 2.51 -11.67 -0.36
N LYS A 94 2.22 -12.92 -0.04
CA LYS A 94 3.21 -14.00 0.05
C LYS A 94 3.47 -14.64 -1.31
N ASN A 95 2.44 -14.77 -2.14
CA ASN A 95 2.53 -15.47 -3.43
C ASN A 95 1.65 -14.80 -4.49
N GLU A 96 1.85 -15.19 -5.76
CA GLU A 96 1.09 -14.62 -6.88
C GLU A 96 -0.41 -14.87 -6.77
N SER A 97 -0.84 -15.99 -6.18
CA SER A 97 -2.27 -16.29 -6.01
C SER A 97 -2.99 -15.32 -5.08
N ASP A 98 -2.28 -14.61 -4.19
CA ASP A 98 -2.86 -13.55 -3.38
C ASP A 98 -3.43 -12.41 -4.24
N LEU A 99 -2.90 -12.18 -5.46
CA LEU A 99 -3.42 -11.18 -6.39
C LEU A 99 -4.80 -11.53 -6.95
N ASN A 100 -5.24 -12.78 -6.80
CA ASN A 100 -6.58 -13.23 -7.22
C ASN A 100 -7.67 -12.81 -6.24
N THR A 101 -7.33 -12.31 -5.05
CA THR A 101 -8.28 -11.73 -4.09
C THR A 101 -8.19 -10.21 -4.17
N PRO A 102 -9.15 -9.52 -4.82
CA PRO A 102 -9.05 -8.09 -5.02
C PRO A 102 -9.05 -7.30 -3.70
N LEU A 103 -8.26 -6.25 -3.65
CA LEU A 103 -8.28 -5.25 -2.59
C LEU A 103 -9.31 -4.17 -2.96
N ASP A 104 -10.52 -4.25 -2.42
CA ASP A 104 -11.55 -3.24 -2.61
C ASP A 104 -11.40 -2.10 -1.60
N LEU A 105 -11.29 -0.87 -2.11
CA LEU A 105 -11.13 0.34 -1.30
C LEU A 105 -12.38 1.24 -1.27
N SER A 106 -13.50 0.74 -1.80
CA SER A 106 -14.78 1.46 -1.83
C SER A 106 -15.29 1.86 -0.44
N ASN A 107 -14.95 1.09 0.60
CA ASN A 107 -15.38 1.37 1.97
C ASN A 107 -14.20 1.40 2.95
N THR A 108 -13.51 2.53 2.99
CA THR A 108 -12.39 2.81 3.93
C THR A 108 -12.79 3.76 5.06
N GLN A 109 -14.10 3.90 5.31
CA GLN A 109 -14.66 4.88 6.26
C GLN A 109 -14.18 4.68 7.72
N GLY A 110 -13.78 3.47 8.10
CA GLY A 110 -13.16 3.18 9.40
C GLY A 110 -11.76 3.77 9.58
N PHE A 111 -11.19 4.37 8.54
CA PHE A 111 -9.85 4.94 8.52
C PHE A 111 -9.87 6.39 7.96
N PRO A 112 -10.51 7.34 8.66
CA PRO A 112 -10.69 8.71 8.18
C PRO A 112 -9.38 9.48 7.92
N GLN A 113 -8.26 9.06 8.50
CA GLN A 113 -6.93 9.66 8.27
C GLN A 113 -6.04 8.83 7.34
N LEU A 114 -6.57 7.81 6.68
CA LEU A 114 -5.80 6.96 5.78
C LEU A 114 -5.32 7.77 4.58
N GLN A 115 -3.99 7.82 4.40
CA GLN A 115 -3.35 8.53 3.30
C GLN A 115 -2.64 7.57 2.35
N TYR A 116 -2.20 6.42 2.87
CA TYR A 116 -1.30 5.52 2.16
C TYR A 116 -1.70 4.05 2.30
N ILE A 117 -1.64 3.34 1.19
CA ILE A 117 -1.60 1.88 1.16
C ILE A 117 -0.25 1.45 0.58
N TYR A 118 0.42 0.52 1.25
CA TYR A 118 1.70 -0.01 0.81
C TYR A 118 1.64 -1.52 0.61
N ILE A 119 1.71 -1.96 -0.64
CA ILE A 119 1.63 -3.37 -1.02
C ILE A 119 3.06 -3.91 -1.17
N LYS A 120 3.41 -4.90 -0.35
CA LYS A 120 4.69 -5.60 -0.38
C LYS A 120 4.47 -6.99 -0.96
N CYS A 121 4.91 -7.21 -2.19
CA CYS A 121 4.92 -8.53 -2.80
C CYS A 121 6.20 -9.26 -2.37
N LEU A 122 6.09 -10.46 -1.79
CA LEU A 122 7.23 -11.36 -1.55
C LEU A 122 7.58 -12.21 -2.78
N PHE A 123 7.16 -11.73 -3.94
CA PHE A 123 7.33 -12.29 -5.27
C PHE A 123 7.43 -11.13 -6.26
N SER A 124 7.69 -11.43 -7.54
CA SER A 124 7.75 -10.40 -8.58
C SER A 124 6.34 -9.96 -8.96
N CYS A 125 5.97 -8.70 -8.69
CA CYS A 125 4.72 -8.12 -9.11
C CYS A 125 4.94 -6.88 -10.00
N THR A 126 4.16 -6.79 -11.08
CA THR A 126 4.19 -5.67 -12.03
C THR A 126 3.14 -4.62 -11.68
N ALA A 127 3.30 -3.40 -12.22
CA ALA A 127 2.29 -2.34 -12.10
C ALA A 127 0.89 -2.84 -12.51
N SER A 128 0.77 -3.46 -13.69
CA SER A 128 -0.51 -3.96 -14.20
C SER A 128 -1.12 -5.11 -13.40
N GLN A 129 -0.33 -5.86 -12.64
CA GLN A 129 -0.85 -6.82 -11.66
C GLN A 129 -1.46 -6.10 -10.46
N ILE A 130 -0.78 -5.08 -9.94
CA ILE A 130 -1.25 -4.28 -8.80
C ILE A 130 -2.47 -3.42 -9.17
N GLU A 131 -2.48 -2.82 -10.37
CA GLU A 131 -3.64 -2.08 -10.91
C GLU A 131 -4.89 -2.96 -10.99
N ARG A 132 -4.75 -4.23 -11.39
CA ARG A 132 -5.88 -5.16 -11.45
C ARG A 132 -6.32 -5.63 -10.06
N PHE A 133 -5.37 -5.77 -9.15
CA PHE A 133 -5.60 -6.22 -7.78
C PHE A 133 -6.33 -5.18 -6.95
N VAL A 134 -6.01 -3.89 -7.09
CA VAL A 134 -6.72 -2.81 -6.37
C VAL A 134 -7.99 -2.41 -7.11
N LYS A 135 -9.12 -2.39 -6.40
CA LYS A 135 -10.44 -2.01 -6.92
C LYS A 135 -10.96 -0.77 -6.22
N ASN A 136 -11.68 0.05 -6.97
CA ASN A 136 -12.33 1.28 -6.50
C ASN A 136 -11.37 2.16 -5.69
N PRO A 137 -10.18 2.50 -6.23
CA PRO A 137 -9.24 3.34 -5.51
C PRO A 137 -9.90 4.68 -5.17
N ASN A 138 -9.68 5.14 -3.95
CA ASN A 138 -10.08 6.46 -3.52
C ASN A 138 -8.96 7.45 -3.90
N ASP A 139 -9.30 8.52 -4.63
CA ASP A 139 -8.33 9.52 -5.10
C ASP A 139 -7.54 10.20 -3.96
N SER A 140 -8.05 10.16 -2.72
CA SER A 140 -7.35 10.66 -1.53
C SER A 140 -6.29 9.72 -0.97
N ILE A 141 -6.29 8.44 -1.38
CA ILE A 141 -5.38 7.41 -0.88
C ILE A 141 -4.33 7.11 -1.95
N ARG A 142 -3.07 7.35 -1.61
CA ARG A 142 -1.93 7.03 -2.49
C ARG A 142 -1.52 5.58 -2.30
N ILE A 143 -1.36 4.85 -3.39
CA ILE A 143 -1.02 3.42 -3.36
C ILE A 143 0.42 3.24 -3.81
N PHE A 144 1.23 2.63 -2.96
CA PHE A 144 2.60 2.25 -3.24
C PHE A 144 2.76 0.74 -3.30
N TYR A 145 3.71 0.26 -4.09
CA TYR A 145 4.05 -1.15 -4.11
C TYR A 145 5.55 -1.40 -4.27
N THR A 146 5.99 -2.59 -3.86
CA THR A 146 7.35 -3.08 -4.04
C THR A 146 7.32 -4.59 -4.27
N SER A 147 8.29 -5.09 -5.04
CA SER A 147 8.64 -6.51 -5.07
C SER A 147 9.86 -6.74 -4.18
N VAL A 148 9.79 -7.70 -3.26
CA VAL A 148 10.92 -8.13 -2.43
C VAL A 148 11.06 -9.62 -2.64
N ARG A 149 12.21 -10.07 -3.14
CA ARG A 149 12.53 -11.50 -3.15
C ARG A 149 13.03 -11.86 -1.74
N PRO A 150 12.37 -12.77 -1.00
CA PRO A 150 13.01 -13.34 0.18
C PRO A 150 14.24 -14.11 -0.29
N SER A 151 15.40 -13.71 0.22
CA SER A 151 16.69 -14.40 0.07
C SER A 151 16.73 -15.70 0.84
#